data_AF-A0A1B2Z1H6-F1
#
_entry.id   AF-A0A1B2Z1H6-F1
#
_cell.length_a   1.000
_cell.length_b   1.000
_cell.length_c   1.000
_cell.angle_alpha   90.00
_cell.angle_beta   90.00
_cell.angle_gamma   90.00
#
_symmetry.space_group_name_H-M   'P 1'
#
loop_
_entity.id
_entity.type
_entity.pdbx_description
1 polymer ?
#
loop_
_entity_poly.entity_id
_entity_poly.type
_entity_poly.pdbx_seq_one_letter_code
_entity_poly.pdbx_strand_id
1 'polypeptide(L)'
;MYLNVSILEMNTHLPFSSVNLVIAKENIDFIRELINNGNNISKILFCWGNHINDHSYLKKQADQIITTVKKLDLKPLCLGKTLAGNPLHPAPMVVNRFFGGVNNVVLEIY
;
A
#
# COMPACT_ATOMS: atom_id res chain seq x y z
N MET A 1 -4.10 9.13 -13.52
CA MET A 1 -2.79 8.67 -13.00
C MET A 1 -3.07 7.68 -11.86
N TYR A 2 -2.47 6.49 -11.88
CA TYR A 2 -2.61 5.53 -10.77
C TYR A 2 -1.50 5.78 -9.77
N LEU A 3 -1.86 6.02 -8.51
CA LEU A 3 -0.87 6.00 -7.43
C LEU A 3 -0.79 4.59 -6.88
N ASN A 4 0.30 3.90 -7.20
CA ASN A 4 0.67 2.65 -6.53
C ASN A 4 1.34 3.02 -5.21
N VAL A 5 0.63 2.83 -4.10
CA VAL A 5 1.23 2.93 -2.76
C VAL A 5 1.74 1.53 -2.40
N SER A 6 2.82 1.13 -3.06
CA SER A 6 3.72 0.15 -2.47
C SER A 6 4.38 0.83 -1.29
N ILE A 7 4.44 0.17 -0.13
CA ILE A 7 5.36 0.59 0.91
C ILE A 7 6.74 0.45 0.27
N LEU A 8 7.30 1.59 -0.15
CA LEU A 8 8.63 1.70 -0.75
C LEU A 8 9.55 0.76 0.04
N GLU A 9 10.14 -0.20 -0.66
CA GLU A 9 11.13 -1.10 -0.08
C GLU A 9 12.22 -0.24 0.56
N MET A 10 12.11 -0.02 1.87
CA MET A 10 13.12 0.68 2.65
C MET A 10 14.32 -0.26 2.76
N ASN A 11 15.24 -0.11 1.80
CA ASN A 11 16.63 -0.58 1.80
C ASN A 11 16.92 -1.80 2.70
N THR A 12 16.87 -3.00 2.13
CA THR A 12 17.13 -4.30 2.78
C THR A 12 18.61 -4.57 3.13
N HIS A 13 19.43 -3.54 3.41
CA HIS A 13 20.86 -3.73 3.69
C HIS A 13 21.35 -3.17 5.02
N LEU A 14 20.47 -2.85 5.98
CA LEU A 14 20.91 -2.48 7.32
C LEU A 14 20.14 -3.22 8.41
N PRO A 15 20.83 -3.76 9.44
CA PRO A 15 20.19 -4.52 10.51
C PRO A 15 19.57 -3.52 11.49
N PHE A 16 18.32 -3.13 11.31
CA PHE A 16 17.69 -2.21 12.27
C PHE A 16 16.34 -2.69 12.77
N SER A 17 16.38 -3.10 14.03
CA SER A 17 15.25 -3.35 14.93
C SER A 17 14.50 -2.07 15.35
N SER A 18 14.78 -0.92 14.73
CA SER A 18 14.18 0.37 15.08
C SER A 18 13.65 1.09 13.84
N VAL A 19 12.41 1.59 13.96
CA VAL A 19 11.73 2.38 12.93
C VAL A 19 12.49 3.68 12.72
N ASN A 20 12.85 4.01 11.48
CA ASN A 20 13.27 5.37 11.17
C ASN A 20 12.03 6.27 11.13
N LEU A 21 11.75 6.94 12.25
CA LEU A 21 10.58 7.80 12.41
C LEU A 21 10.59 9.00 11.45
N VAL A 22 11.77 9.44 11.02
CA VAL A 22 11.91 10.52 10.05
C VAL A 22 11.35 10.07 8.70
N ILE A 23 11.82 8.92 8.19
CA ILE A 23 11.34 8.39 6.91
C ILE A 23 9.86 8.01 6.98
N ALA A 24 9.41 7.45 8.11
CA ALA A 24 7.99 7.13 8.28
C ALA A 24 7.10 8.37 8.16
N LYS A 25 7.53 9.50 8.73
CA LYS A 25 6.85 10.79 8.60
C LYS A 25 6.93 11.33 7.16
N GLU A 26 8.12 11.33 6.56
CA GLU A 26 8.33 11.80 5.19
C GLU A 26 7.44 11.07 4.18
N ASN A 27 7.25 9.75 4.33
CA ASN A 27 6.36 8.98 3.47
C ASN A 27 4.89 9.43 3.60
N ILE A 28 4.43 9.74 4.82
CA ILE A 28 3.06 10.22 5.04
C ILE A 28 2.88 11.63 4.49
N ASP A 29 3.86 12.51 4.71
CA ASP A 29 3.81 13.88 4.21
C ASP A 29 3.84 13.89 2.68
N PHE A 30 4.68 13.06 2.06
CA PHE A 30 4.70 12.85 0.60
C PHE A 30 3.33 12.38 0.07
N ILE A 31 2.69 11.39 0.70
CA ILE A 31 1.37 10.90 0.27
C ILE A 31 0.33 12.02 0.34
N ARG A 32 0.33 12.82 1.42
CA ARG A 32 -0.60 13.95 1.58
C ARG A 32 -0.36 15.00 0.51
N GLU A 33 0.90 15.36 0.28
CA GLU A 33 1.27 16.33 -0.73
C GLU A 33 0.83 15.87 -2.12
N LEU A 34 1.12 14.61 -2.45
CA LEU A 34 0.77 14.01 -3.73
C LEU A 34 -0.75 13.99 -3.98
N ILE A 35 -1.55 13.74 -2.94
CA ILE A 35 -3.02 13.80 -3.02
C ILE A 35 -3.52 15.24 -3.17
N ASN A 36 -2.92 16.21 -2.47
CA ASN A 36 -3.44 17.58 -2.39
C ASN A 36 -2.90 18.52 -3.49
N ASN A 37 -1.82 18.17 -4.19
CA ASN A 37 -1.16 19.02 -5.19
C ASN A 37 -1.92 19.16 -6.52
N GLY A 38 -3.25 19.05 -6.53
CA GLY A 38 -4.05 19.15 -7.76
C GLY A 38 -3.80 18.02 -8.77
N ASN A 39 -3.11 16.96 -8.36
CA ASN A 39 -2.99 15.75 -9.16
C ASN A 39 -4.37 15.12 -9.30
N ASN A 40 -4.77 14.81 -10.54
CA ASN A 40 -6.03 14.13 -10.80
C ASN A 40 -5.89 12.62 -10.49
N ILE A 41 -5.70 12.31 -9.21
CA ILE A 41 -5.64 10.95 -8.67
C ILE A 41 -7.08 10.46 -8.54
N SER A 42 -7.52 9.67 -9.50
CA SER A 42 -8.86 9.09 -9.50
C SER A 42 -8.94 7.79 -8.70
N LYS A 43 -7.81 7.11 -8.47
CA LYS A 43 -7.74 5.80 -7.80
C LYS A 43 -6.43 5.63 -7.03
N ILE A 44 -6.54 5.07 -5.83
CA ILE A 44 -5.41 4.64 -5.00
C ILE A 44 -5.48 3.13 -4.90
N LEU A 45 -4.36 2.44 -5.12
CA LEU A 45 -4.28 0.98 -5.03
C LEU A 45 -3.32 0.57 -3.91
N PHE A 46 -3.80 -0.26 -2.99
CA PHE A 46 -3.00 -0.88 -1.94
C PHE A 46 -2.59 -2.30 -2.34
N CYS A 47 -1.30 -2.64 -2.15
CA CYS A 47 -0.72 -3.90 -2.67
C CYS A 47 0.48 -4.46 -1.86
N TRP A 48 0.47 -4.43 -0.52
CA TRP A 48 1.66 -4.83 0.28
C TRP A 48 1.70 -6.30 0.75
N GLY A 49 0.63 -7.08 0.66
CA GLY A 49 0.62 -8.50 1.04
C GLY A 49 0.74 -8.77 2.55
N ASN A 50 1.06 -10.01 2.93
CA ASN A 50 1.08 -10.44 4.34
C ASN A 50 2.36 -10.14 5.10
N HIS A 51 3.50 -10.01 4.41
CA HIS A 51 4.80 -9.83 5.05
C HIS A 51 4.92 -8.53 5.86
N ILE A 52 4.00 -7.59 5.64
CA ILE A 52 3.85 -6.43 6.49
C ILE A 52 3.62 -6.78 7.97
N ASN A 53 2.92 -7.90 8.25
CA ASN A 53 2.63 -8.32 9.61
C ASN A 53 3.86 -8.92 10.31
N ASP A 54 4.88 -9.35 9.57
CA ASP A 54 6.13 -9.88 10.11
C ASP A 54 6.97 -8.75 10.75
N HIS A 55 6.65 -7.50 10.41
CA HIS A 55 7.40 -6.31 10.81
C HIS A 55 6.45 -5.25 11.39
N SER A 56 6.44 -5.12 12.72
CA SER A 56 5.54 -4.18 13.43
C SER A 56 5.60 -2.74 12.93
N TYR A 57 6.76 -2.31 12.42
CA TYR A 57 6.95 -0.97 11.86
C TYR A 57 6.26 -0.80 10.50
N LEU A 58 6.35 -1.79 9.61
CA LEU A 58 5.64 -1.76 8.33
C LEU A 58 4.13 -1.78 8.59
N LYS A 59 3.67 -2.63 9.52
CA LYS A 59 2.25 -2.68 9.91
C LYS A 59 1.73 -1.34 10.41
N LYS A 60 2.45 -0.69 11.33
CA LYS A 60 2.11 0.66 11.80
C LYS A 60 2.06 1.68 10.65
N GLN A 61 2.99 1.60 9.70
CA GLN A 61 3.01 2.50 8.56
C GLN A 61 1.82 2.29 7.62
N ALA A 62 1.44 1.05 7.29
CA ALA A 62 0.22 0.81 6.54
C ALA A 62 -1.02 1.33 7.26
N ASP A 63 -1.12 1.10 8.58
CA ASP A 63 -2.27 1.58 9.35
C ASP A 63 -2.37 3.12 9.32
N GLN A 64 -1.23 3.82 9.36
CA GLN A 64 -1.16 5.27 9.18
C GLN A 64 -1.56 5.72 7.78
N ILE A 65 -1.12 5.01 6.74
CA ILE A 65 -1.50 5.30 5.34
C ILE A 65 -3.00 5.11 5.16
N ILE A 66 -3.54 3.96 5.59
CA ILE A 66 -4.98 3.66 5.53
C ILE A 66 -5.78 4.76 6.23
N THR A 67 -5.37 5.14 7.44
CA THR A 67 -6.03 6.20 8.21
C THR A 67 -5.97 7.54 7.50
N THR A 68 -4.82 7.89 6.91
CA THR A 68 -4.63 9.15 6.20
C THR A 68 -5.52 9.22 4.96
N VAL A 69 -5.54 8.16 4.15
CA VAL A 69 -6.37 8.09 2.93
C VAL A 69 -7.86 8.12 3.29
N LYS A 70 -8.29 7.38 4.32
CA LYS A 70 -9.70 7.39 4.78
C LYS A 70 -10.15 8.75 5.33
N LYS A 71 -9.28 9.48 6.02
CA LYS A 71 -9.58 10.85 6.50
C LYS A 71 -9.79 11.85 5.38
N LEU A 72 -9.28 11.57 4.18
CA LEU A 72 -9.46 12.38 2.98
C LEU A 72 -10.69 11.94 2.16
N ASP A 73 -11.55 11.08 2.72
CA ASP A 73 -12.74 10.48 2.08
C ASP A 73 -12.43 9.75 0.77
N LEU A 74 -11.19 9.30 0.60
CA LEU A 74 -10.78 8.51 -0.54
C LEU A 74 -11.12 7.04 -0.29
N LYS A 75 -11.53 6.36 -1.36
CA LYS A 75 -11.86 4.93 -1.35
C LYS A 75 -10.69 4.15 -1.95
N PRO A 76 -9.70 3.73 -1.14
CA PRO A 76 -8.60 2.94 -1.66
C PRO A 76 -9.12 1.60 -2.19
N LEU A 77 -8.48 1.13 -3.25
CA LEU A 77 -8.77 -0.12 -3.91
C LEU A 77 -7.69 -1.14 -3.59
N CYS A 78 -8.00 -2.41 -3.80
CA CYS A 78 -7.05 -3.52 -3.79
C CYS A 78 -7.44 -4.54 -4.87
N LEU A 79 -6.52 -5.46 -5.18
CA LEU A 79 -6.82 -6.60 -6.06
C LEU A 79 -7.76 -7.62 -5.39
N GLY A 80 -7.85 -7.58 -4.06
CA GLY A 80 -8.47 -8.57 -3.20
C GLY A 80 -7.69 -8.64 -1.89
N LYS A 81 -8.20 -9.41 -0.93
CA LYS A 81 -7.62 -9.53 0.41
C LYS A 81 -7.06 -10.93 0.64
N THR A 82 -5.95 -11.02 1.36
CA THR A 82 -5.45 -12.28 1.90
C THR A 82 -6.37 -12.77 3.02
N LEU A 83 -6.19 -14.02 3.46
CA LEU A 83 -6.89 -14.54 4.64
C LEU A 83 -6.65 -13.72 5.92
N ALA A 84 -5.53 -12.99 5.99
CA ALA A 84 -5.21 -12.09 7.10
C ALA A 84 -5.80 -10.67 6.93
N GLY A 85 -6.60 -10.44 5.89
CA GLY A 85 -7.24 -9.15 5.61
C GLY A 85 -6.34 -8.10 4.95
N ASN A 86 -5.08 -8.44 4.62
CA ASN A 86 -4.17 -7.53 3.92
C ASN A 86 -4.46 -7.51 2.41
N PRO A 87 -4.18 -6.40 1.69
CA PRO A 87 -4.34 -6.36 0.25
C PRO A 87 -3.33 -7.29 -0.43
N LEU A 88 -3.76 -7.97 -1.49
CA LEU A 88 -2.88 -8.83 -2.27
C LEU A 88 -1.74 -8.03 -2.93
N HIS A 89 -0.53 -8.58 -2.88
CA HIS A 89 0.63 -8.04 -3.60
C HIS A 89 0.46 -8.27 -5.12
N PRO A 90 0.83 -7.34 -6.01
CA PRO A 90 0.49 -7.41 -7.43
C PRO A 90 1.54 -8.23 -8.21
N ALA A 91 2.18 -9.20 -7.56
CA ALA A 91 3.20 -10.03 -8.20
C ALA A 91 2.57 -10.85 -9.34
N PRO A 92 3.27 -11.05 -10.47
CA PRO A 92 2.74 -11.81 -11.61
C PRO A 92 2.22 -13.20 -11.21
N MET A 93 2.89 -13.88 -10.27
CA MET A 93 2.43 -15.17 -9.76
C MET A 93 1.09 -15.08 -9.02
N VAL A 94 0.88 -14.04 -8.21
CA VAL A 94 -0.39 -13.80 -7.50
C VAL A 94 -1.48 -13.52 -8.53
N VAL A 95 -1.20 -12.62 -9.48
CA VAL A 95 -2.15 -12.23 -10.53
C VAL A 95 -2.57 -13.43 -11.38
N ASN A 96 -1.60 -14.22 -11.86
CA ASN A 96 -1.89 -15.39 -12.69
C ASN A 96 -2.60 -16.50 -11.89
N ARG A 97 -2.21 -16.74 -10.64
CA ARG A 97 -2.79 -17.81 -9.82
C ARG A 97 -4.24 -17.52 -9.42
N PHE A 98 -4.54 -16.30 -8.98
CA PHE A 98 -5.86 -15.99 -8.43
C PHE A 98 -6.83 -15.41 -9.45
N PHE A 99 -6.32 -14.77 -10.51
CA PHE A 99 -7.16 -14.09 -11.50
C PHE A 99 -6.99 -14.68 -12.91
N GLY A 100 -6.02 -15.57 -13.15
CA GLY A 100 -5.79 -16.13 -14.48
C GLY A 100 -5.20 -15.13 -15.48
N GLY A 101 -4.60 -14.04 -14.98
CA GLY A 101 -3.99 -12.98 -15.79
C GLY A 101 -4.50 -11.59 -15.45
N VAL A 102 -3.74 -10.56 -15.84
CA VAL A 102 -4.02 -9.16 -15.48
C VAL A 102 -5.35 -8.65 -16.04
N ASN A 103 -5.78 -9.16 -17.20
CA ASN A 103 -7.01 -8.73 -17.86
C ASN A 103 -8.28 -9.14 -17.11
N ASN A 104 -8.16 -10.09 -16.19
CA ASN A 104 -9.28 -10.62 -15.40
C ASN A 104 -9.33 -9.99 -13.99
N VAL A 105 -8.40 -9.10 -13.66
CA VAL A 105 -8.35 -8.43 -12.36
C VAL A 105 -9.53 -7.47 -12.24
N VAL A 106 -10.32 -7.65 -11.19
CA VAL A 106 -11.35 -6.69 -10.76
C VAL A 106 -10.87 -6.04 -9.48
N LEU A 107 -10.88 -4.71 -9.44
CA LEU A 107 -10.50 -3.96 -8.24
C LEU A 107 -11.67 -3.86 -7.27
N GLU A 108 -11.38 -4.07 -5.99
CA GLU A 108 -12.34 -4.01 -4.89
C GLU A 108 -11.98 -2.88 -3.92
N ILE A 109 -12.96 -2.34 -3.20
CA ILE A 109 -12.71 -1.36 -2.13
C ILE A 109 -12.02 -2.07 -0.96
N TYR A 110 -10.92 -1.49 -0.48
CA TYR A 110 -10.14 -2.03 0.65
C TYR A 110 -10.73 -1.65 2.02
#